data_AF-A0A7S0GDF9-F1
#
_entry.id   AF-A0A7S0GDF9-F1
#
_cell.length_a   1.000
_cell.length_b   1.000
_cell.length_c   1.000
_cell.angle_alpha   90.00
_cell.angle_beta   90.00
_cell.angle_gamma   90.00
#
_symmetry.space_group_name_H-M   'P 1'
#
loop_
_entity.id
_entity.type
_entity.pdbx_description
1 polymer ?
#
loop_
_entity_poly.entity_id
_entity_poly.type
_entity_poly.pdbx_seq_one_letter_code
_entity_poly.pdbx_strand_id
1 'polypeptide(L)'
;MKVCRSRQCLAIYVLTLSMLQRGYCLQGPSSKIKLQSCDIECKKDLRLLDNAESLLQGLRGGGEEESEYLAEKNELKNEAISNELSSPIKFLSVLISGILGVIKSNLSTGSSVVGFASLVAVSASALIPLAIIHQSYSFTVGYGASVAAMSLALLYAFSVPSLLSAIKLKSSPALLANFCLLYGIRLTSFLLLRNWNSPVRREQIKSKDTSSKLKRIPSALSISIFYAFMVSPVYFALFYENKISLSGSVLEKVQWVGVGLAFLGLSLEAISDLHKYIVKRNNNAEYGGSVFVGPTGGAYALCRHPNYLGEMLFWSGVYLGGSVVSIQKSIGGWACGTIGLYGITLIMRMASKRLDEKQNNIYGGQPKYEEWKARVKASLIPFSE
;
A
#
# COMPACT_ATOMS: atom_id res chain seq x y z
N MET A 1 -3.72 -20.69 26.24
CA MET A 1 -3.87 -20.95 24.80
C MET A 1 -2.97 -20.02 23.99
N LYS A 2 -1.79 -20.52 23.58
CA LYS A 2 -0.86 -19.85 22.65
C LYS A 2 -0.79 -20.71 21.39
N VAL A 3 -1.72 -20.52 20.45
CA VAL A 3 -1.68 -21.20 19.14
C VAL A 3 -2.18 -20.25 18.06
N CYS A 4 -1.46 -20.21 16.94
CA CYS A 4 -1.82 -19.59 15.65
C CYS A 4 -1.91 -18.05 15.55
N ARG A 5 -0.74 -17.38 15.47
CA ARG A 5 -0.62 -16.03 14.86
C ARG A 5 0.35 -15.95 13.67
N SER A 6 0.91 -17.06 13.19
CA SER A 6 1.97 -17.02 12.15
C SER A 6 1.51 -17.28 10.71
N ARG A 7 0.30 -17.84 10.45
CA ARG A 7 -0.07 -18.29 9.09
C ARG A 7 -0.78 -17.25 8.21
N GLN A 8 -1.37 -16.20 8.77
CA GLN A 8 -2.07 -15.16 7.98
C GLN A 8 -1.16 -14.03 7.48
N CYS A 9 0.05 -13.85 8.04
CA CYS A 9 1.00 -12.83 7.58
C CYS A 9 1.81 -13.26 6.34
N LEU A 10 1.85 -14.55 6.02
CA LEU A 10 2.66 -15.07 4.91
C LEU A 10 1.98 -14.86 3.54
N ALA A 11 0.65 -14.83 3.48
CA ALA A 11 -0.10 -14.75 2.22
C ALA A 11 0.10 -13.42 1.46
N ILE A 12 0.29 -12.31 2.16
CA ILE A 12 0.56 -10.99 1.56
C ILE A 12 2.05 -10.85 1.18
N TYR A 13 2.93 -11.60 1.84
CA TYR A 13 4.37 -11.60 1.62
C TYR A 13 4.79 -12.44 0.40
N VAL A 14 4.01 -13.47 0.07
CA VAL A 14 4.21 -14.32 -1.11
C VAL A 14 3.90 -13.55 -2.41
N LEU A 15 3.01 -12.55 -2.42
CA LEU A 15 2.71 -11.77 -3.62
C LEU A 15 3.88 -10.87 -4.07
N THR A 16 4.71 -10.40 -3.13
CA THR A 16 5.91 -9.60 -3.44
C THR A 16 7.15 -10.45 -3.72
N LEU A 17 7.30 -11.64 -3.11
CA LEU A 17 8.45 -12.53 -3.34
C LEU A 17 8.29 -13.48 -4.53
N SER A 18 7.07 -13.86 -4.91
CA SER A 18 6.85 -14.78 -6.05
C SER A 18 7.27 -14.20 -7.41
N MET A 19 7.44 -12.87 -7.49
CA MET A 19 7.94 -12.19 -8.69
C MET A 19 9.48 -12.18 -8.80
N LEU A 20 10.20 -12.45 -7.70
CA LEU A 20 11.67 -12.42 -7.64
C LEU A 20 12.32 -13.81 -7.63
N GLN A 21 11.54 -14.88 -7.42
CA GLN A 21 12.08 -16.25 -7.28
C GLN A 21 11.99 -17.13 -8.54
N ARG A 22 11.65 -16.57 -9.71
CA ARG A 22 11.82 -17.28 -11.01
C ARG A 22 13.15 -16.87 -11.66
N GLY A 23 14.24 -17.13 -10.96
CA GLY A 23 15.61 -17.08 -11.46
C GLY A 23 16.32 -18.35 -11.01
N TYR A 24 16.42 -19.31 -11.92
CA TYR A 24 17.29 -20.49 -11.97
C TYR A 24 18.00 -20.93 -10.68
N CYS A 25 17.67 -22.11 -10.17
CA CYS A 25 18.62 -22.95 -9.43
C CYS A 25 18.92 -24.22 -10.22
N LEU A 26 20.18 -24.32 -10.61
CA LEU A 26 20.85 -25.47 -11.20
C LEU A 26 20.66 -26.72 -10.34
N GLN A 27 20.36 -27.84 -11.00
CA GLN A 27 20.27 -29.17 -10.39
C GLN A 27 21.66 -29.79 -10.21
N GLY A 28 21.91 -30.37 -9.03
CA GLY A 28 22.98 -31.32 -8.74
C GLY A 28 22.70 -32.06 -7.42
N PRO A 29 23.05 -33.35 -7.27
CA PRO A 29 22.13 -34.33 -6.69
C PRO A 29 22.46 -34.84 -5.27
N SER A 30 21.44 -35.49 -4.69
CA SER A 30 21.46 -36.55 -3.66
C SER A 30 21.89 -36.24 -2.22
N SER A 31 20.94 -36.31 -1.27
CA SER A 31 20.83 -37.46 -0.34
C SER A 31 19.67 -37.29 0.67
N LYS A 32 18.96 -38.41 0.88
CA LYS A 32 17.84 -38.74 1.79
C LYS A 32 17.70 -37.95 3.11
N ILE A 33 16.48 -37.52 3.43
CA ILE A 33 16.00 -37.33 4.82
C ILE A 33 14.61 -37.96 4.96
N LYS A 34 14.49 -38.94 5.87
CA LYS A 34 13.23 -39.56 6.34
C LYS A 34 12.49 -38.58 7.26
N LEU A 35 11.18 -38.43 7.07
CA LEU A 35 10.29 -37.75 8.01
C LEU A 35 9.83 -38.76 9.08
N GLN A 36 10.12 -38.45 10.33
CA GLN A 36 9.71 -39.19 11.53
C GLN A 36 8.50 -38.46 12.14
N SER A 37 7.40 -39.19 12.36
CA SER A 37 6.16 -38.69 12.96
C SER A 37 6.30 -38.58 14.48
N CYS A 38 5.98 -37.41 15.05
CA CYS A 38 5.77 -37.27 16.49
C CYS A 38 4.31 -37.56 16.82
N ASP A 39 4.07 -38.65 17.53
CA ASP A 39 2.87 -38.90 18.32
C ASP A 39 2.78 -37.89 19.47
N ILE A 40 1.64 -37.22 19.61
CA ILE A 40 1.25 -36.53 20.84
C ILE A 40 -0.05 -37.14 21.33
N GLU A 41 0.10 -37.75 22.50
CA GLU A 41 -0.85 -38.40 23.38
C GLU A 41 -2.06 -37.53 23.72
N CYS A 42 -3.25 -37.93 23.27
CA CYS A 42 -4.53 -37.34 23.67
C CYS A 42 -5.39 -38.42 24.33
N LYS A 43 -5.14 -38.69 25.62
CA LYS A 43 -5.79 -39.78 26.38
C LYS A 43 -6.60 -39.26 27.58
N LYS A 44 -7.32 -38.15 27.42
CA LYS A 44 -8.18 -37.60 28.50
C LYS A 44 -9.62 -37.25 28.16
N ASP A 45 -10.09 -37.47 26.94
CA ASP A 45 -11.47 -37.11 26.56
C ASP A 45 -12.37 -38.29 26.11
N LEU A 46 -11.98 -39.54 26.38
CA LEU A 46 -12.80 -40.70 26.01
C LEU A 46 -14.00 -40.99 26.93
N ARG A 47 -14.18 -40.28 28.06
CA ARG A 47 -15.37 -40.41 28.93
C ARG A 47 -16.49 -39.42 28.62
N LEU A 48 -16.27 -38.50 27.68
CA LEU A 48 -17.29 -37.54 27.22
C LEU A 48 -18.05 -38.03 25.98
N LEU A 49 -17.55 -39.04 25.28
CA LEU A 49 -18.20 -39.61 24.09
C LEU A 49 -19.26 -40.66 24.43
N ASP A 50 -19.10 -41.46 25.49
CA ASP A 50 -20.11 -42.45 25.91
C ASP A 50 -21.39 -41.77 26.46
N ASN A 51 -21.26 -40.57 27.02
CA ASN A 51 -22.40 -39.76 27.46
C ASN A 51 -23.08 -39.01 26.29
N ALA A 52 -22.43 -38.90 25.13
CA ALA A 52 -23.01 -38.26 23.96
C ALA A 52 -23.90 -39.22 23.16
N GLU A 53 -23.57 -40.51 23.09
CA GLU A 53 -24.42 -41.50 22.42
C GLU A 53 -25.73 -41.80 23.18
N SER A 54 -25.71 -41.81 24.52
CA SER A 54 -26.93 -41.98 25.31
C SER A 54 -27.86 -40.75 25.25
N LEU A 55 -27.29 -39.54 25.11
CA LEU A 55 -28.05 -38.30 24.87
C LEU A 55 -28.60 -38.21 23.43
N LEU A 56 -27.89 -38.75 22.44
CA LEU A 56 -28.33 -38.78 21.04
C LEU A 56 -29.41 -39.84 20.77
N GLN A 57 -29.45 -40.95 21.52
CA GLN A 57 -30.54 -41.93 21.43
C GLN A 57 -31.85 -41.42 22.06
N GLY A 58 -31.78 -40.54 23.07
CA GLY A 58 -32.97 -39.89 23.65
C GLY A 58 -33.63 -38.83 22.74
N LEU A 59 -32.85 -38.20 21.84
CA LEU A 59 -33.34 -37.19 20.90
C LEU A 59 -33.87 -37.78 19.57
N ARG A 60 -33.72 -39.09 19.35
CA ARG A 60 -34.30 -39.79 18.18
C ARG A 60 -35.74 -40.30 18.40
N GLY A 61 -36.32 -40.06 19.58
CA GLY A 61 -37.64 -40.59 19.98
C GLY A 61 -38.83 -39.64 19.79
N GLY A 62 -38.63 -38.42 19.28
CA GLY A 62 -39.71 -37.49 19.02
C GLY A 62 -39.18 -36.19 18.42
N GLY A 63 -39.50 -35.93 17.15
CA GLY A 63 -39.13 -34.65 16.52
C GLY A 63 -38.80 -34.70 15.03
N GLU A 64 -39.20 -35.72 14.25
CA GLU A 64 -39.07 -35.64 12.78
C GLU A 64 -39.94 -34.48 12.23
N GLU A 65 -41.20 -34.37 12.65
CA GLU A 65 -42.09 -33.25 12.25
C GLU A 65 -41.62 -31.88 12.76
N GLU A 66 -41.08 -31.79 13.98
CA GLU A 66 -40.61 -30.52 14.55
C GLU A 66 -39.29 -30.05 13.89
N SER A 67 -38.44 -31.00 13.47
CA SER A 67 -37.20 -30.71 12.74
C SER A 67 -37.45 -30.25 11.30
N GLU A 68 -38.44 -30.83 10.61
CA GLU A 68 -38.83 -30.47 9.24
C GLU A 68 -39.53 -29.10 9.22
N TYR A 69 -40.42 -28.84 10.18
CA TYR A 69 -41.05 -27.53 10.36
C TYR A 69 -40.04 -26.41 10.67
N LEU A 70 -39.03 -26.69 11.50
CA LEU A 70 -37.95 -25.73 11.77
C LEU A 70 -37.06 -25.50 10.55
N ALA A 71 -36.82 -26.51 9.71
CA ALA A 71 -36.06 -26.38 8.47
C ALA A 71 -36.81 -25.52 7.44
N GLU A 72 -38.09 -25.79 7.21
CA GLU A 72 -38.95 -25.03 6.28
C GLU A 72 -39.11 -23.57 6.74
N LYS A 73 -39.31 -23.34 8.05
CA LYS A 73 -39.37 -21.99 8.62
C LYS A 73 -38.04 -21.23 8.48
N ASN A 74 -36.91 -21.93 8.57
CA ASN A 74 -35.59 -21.33 8.34
C ASN A 74 -35.34 -21.04 6.85
N GLU A 75 -35.80 -21.88 5.93
CA GLU A 75 -35.74 -21.62 4.48
C GLU A 75 -36.58 -20.41 4.10
N LEU A 76 -37.84 -20.34 4.54
CA LEU A 76 -38.72 -19.19 4.30
C LEU A 76 -38.15 -17.90 4.90
N LYS A 77 -37.54 -17.98 6.09
CA LYS A 77 -36.87 -16.84 6.73
C LYS A 77 -35.62 -16.43 5.96
N ASN A 78 -34.83 -17.38 5.46
CA ASN A 78 -33.64 -17.10 4.65
C ASN A 78 -34.00 -16.53 3.27
N GLU A 79 -35.07 -17.01 2.63
CA GLU A 79 -35.61 -16.43 1.40
C GLU A 79 -36.12 -15.01 1.63
N ALA A 80 -36.89 -14.77 2.69
CA ALA A 80 -37.35 -13.44 3.07
C ALA A 80 -36.19 -12.48 3.33
N ILE A 81 -35.16 -12.91 4.07
CA ILE A 81 -33.93 -12.13 4.31
C ILE A 81 -33.18 -11.89 2.99
N SER A 82 -33.07 -12.90 2.11
CA SER A 82 -32.39 -12.76 0.82
C SER A 82 -33.09 -11.76 -0.09
N ASN A 83 -34.43 -11.76 -0.09
CA ASN A 83 -35.26 -10.85 -0.87
C ASN A 83 -35.19 -9.43 -0.33
N GLU A 84 -35.25 -9.25 1.00
CA GLU A 84 -35.06 -7.95 1.64
C GLU A 84 -33.65 -7.38 1.40
N LEU A 85 -32.60 -8.21 1.51
CA LEU A 85 -31.21 -7.77 1.30
C LEU A 85 -30.86 -7.58 -0.19
N SER A 86 -31.64 -8.16 -1.11
CA SER A 86 -31.39 -8.04 -2.56
C SER A 86 -31.59 -6.61 -3.07
N SER A 87 -32.55 -5.86 -2.51
CA SER A 87 -32.88 -4.52 -3.02
C SER A 87 -31.85 -3.45 -2.65
N PRO A 88 -31.30 -3.37 -1.42
CA PRO A 88 -30.23 -2.44 -1.08
C PRO A 88 -28.91 -2.78 -1.81
N ILE A 89 -28.60 -4.07 -1.99
CA ILE A 89 -27.41 -4.51 -2.73
C ILE A 89 -27.50 -4.10 -4.20
N LYS A 90 -28.66 -4.30 -4.84
CA LYS A 90 -28.90 -3.86 -6.22
C LYS A 90 -28.78 -2.34 -6.33
N PHE A 91 -29.41 -1.58 -5.43
CA PHE A 91 -29.30 -0.11 -5.42
C PHE A 91 -27.85 0.36 -5.27
N LEU A 92 -27.09 -0.22 -4.34
CA LEU A 92 -25.69 0.10 -4.13
C LEU A 92 -24.84 -0.23 -5.37
N SER A 93 -25.10 -1.36 -6.02
CA SER A 93 -24.38 -1.75 -7.25
C SER A 93 -24.63 -0.78 -8.41
N VAL A 94 -25.86 -0.28 -8.56
CA VAL A 94 -26.23 0.71 -9.58
C VAL A 94 -25.55 2.05 -9.27
N LEU A 95 -25.55 2.48 -8.01
CA LEU A 95 -24.89 3.72 -7.59
C LEU A 95 -23.38 3.66 -7.85
N ILE A 96 -22.71 2.57 -7.46
CA ILE A 96 -21.27 2.37 -7.70
C ILE A 96 -20.98 2.37 -9.21
N SER A 97 -21.79 1.65 -10.00
CA SER A 97 -21.61 1.59 -11.46
C SER A 97 -21.78 2.97 -12.09
N GLY A 98 -22.76 3.76 -11.63
CA GLY A 98 -22.97 5.14 -12.08
C GLY A 98 -21.78 6.04 -11.76
N ILE A 99 -21.26 5.99 -10.52
CA ILE A 99 -20.08 6.77 -10.10
C ILE A 99 -18.84 6.37 -10.92
N LEU A 100 -18.60 5.06 -11.10
CA LEU A 100 -17.49 4.57 -11.91
C LEU A 100 -17.62 5.00 -13.37
N GLY A 101 -18.83 4.99 -13.92
CA GLY A 101 -19.13 5.50 -15.27
C GLY A 101 -18.77 6.98 -15.43
N VAL A 102 -19.15 7.82 -14.46
CA VAL A 102 -18.79 9.25 -14.45
C VAL A 102 -17.29 9.46 -14.34
N ILE A 103 -16.61 8.74 -13.44
CA ILE A 103 -15.15 8.80 -13.28
C ILE A 103 -14.45 8.41 -14.58
N LYS A 104 -14.87 7.31 -15.21
CA LYS A 104 -14.29 6.84 -16.47
C LYS A 104 -14.48 7.86 -17.58
N SER A 105 -15.69 8.39 -17.73
CA SER A 105 -16.00 9.42 -18.74
C SER A 105 -15.12 10.66 -18.53
N ASN A 106 -15.11 11.22 -17.32
CA ASN A 106 -14.35 12.43 -17.02
C ASN A 106 -12.83 12.24 -17.22
N LEU A 107 -12.29 11.08 -16.84
CA LEU A 107 -10.86 10.78 -16.98
C LEU A 107 -10.44 10.54 -18.43
N SER A 108 -11.23 9.82 -19.22
CA SER A 108 -10.79 9.33 -20.55
C SER A 108 -11.31 10.16 -21.72
N THR A 109 -12.56 10.64 -21.67
CA THR A 109 -13.22 11.36 -22.77
C THR A 109 -13.46 12.84 -22.48
N GLY A 110 -13.48 13.23 -21.20
CA GLY A 110 -13.61 14.61 -20.76
C GLY A 110 -12.42 15.50 -21.14
N SER A 111 -12.53 16.80 -20.85
CA SER A 111 -11.38 17.70 -20.96
C SER A 111 -10.30 17.30 -19.96
N SER A 112 -9.04 17.58 -20.29
CA SER A 112 -7.92 17.20 -19.42
C SER A 112 -8.03 17.82 -18.01
N VAL A 113 -8.67 18.98 -17.89
CA VAL A 113 -8.97 19.68 -16.63
C VAL A 113 -10.04 18.94 -15.84
N VAL A 114 -11.12 18.50 -16.48
CA VAL A 114 -12.20 17.75 -15.83
C VAL A 114 -11.71 16.38 -15.36
N GLY A 115 -10.85 15.72 -16.13
CA GLY A 115 -10.23 14.48 -15.69
C GLY A 115 -9.26 14.70 -14.52
N PHE A 116 -8.47 15.77 -14.50
CA PHE A 116 -7.66 16.12 -13.33
C PHE A 116 -8.51 16.41 -12.08
N ALA A 117 -9.62 17.15 -12.22
CA ALA A 117 -10.56 17.38 -11.13
C ALA A 117 -11.18 16.07 -10.61
N SER A 118 -11.46 15.12 -11.50
CA SER A 118 -11.95 13.78 -11.13
C SER A 118 -10.87 12.97 -10.39
N LEU A 119 -9.60 13.12 -10.76
CA LEU A 119 -8.47 12.54 -10.05
C LEU A 119 -8.36 13.08 -8.61
N VAL A 120 -8.53 14.41 -8.43
CA VAL A 120 -8.59 15.05 -7.10
C VAL A 120 -9.76 14.50 -6.28
N ALA A 121 -10.94 14.35 -6.88
CA ALA A 121 -12.11 13.79 -6.21
C ALA A 121 -11.88 12.34 -5.74
N VAL A 122 -11.23 11.51 -6.55
CA VAL A 122 -10.83 10.15 -6.17
C VAL A 122 -9.81 10.15 -5.03
N SER A 123 -8.83 11.07 -5.06
CA SER A 123 -7.89 11.22 -3.94
C SER A 123 -8.61 11.61 -2.64
N ALA A 124 -9.53 12.56 -2.73
CA ALA A 124 -10.28 13.09 -1.59
C ALA A 124 -11.23 12.06 -0.97
N SER A 125 -11.89 11.24 -1.80
CA SER A 125 -12.78 10.18 -1.32
C SER A 125 -12.03 9.11 -0.51
N ALA A 126 -10.77 8.83 -0.87
CA ALA A 126 -9.90 7.94 -0.08
C ALA A 126 -9.33 8.63 1.18
N LEU A 127 -8.92 9.91 1.06
CA LEU A 127 -8.17 10.59 2.12
C LEU A 127 -9.06 11.09 3.27
N ILE A 128 -10.18 11.73 2.95
CA ILE A 128 -11.02 12.43 3.94
C ILE A 128 -11.52 11.49 5.04
N PRO A 129 -12.06 10.28 4.74
CA PRO A 129 -12.48 9.35 5.79
C PRO A 129 -11.33 8.98 6.73
N LEU A 130 -10.13 8.75 6.20
CA LEU A 130 -8.95 8.40 6.98
C LEU A 130 -8.48 9.57 7.85
N ALA A 131 -8.50 10.79 7.32
CA ALA A 131 -8.16 12.02 8.04
C ALA A 131 -9.15 12.32 9.19
N ILE A 132 -10.44 12.00 9.00
CA ILE A 132 -11.47 12.13 10.03
C ILE A 132 -11.21 11.15 11.18
N ILE A 133 -10.77 9.92 10.88
CA ILE A 133 -10.39 8.94 11.91
C ILE A 133 -9.18 9.47 12.70
N HIS A 134 -8.07 9.75 12.01
CA HIS A 134 -6.87 10.33 12.62
C HIS A 134 -6.28 11.40 11.73
N GLN A 135 -6.00 12.58 12.28
CA GLN A 135 -5.45 13.72 11.56
C GLN A 135 -4.11 13.39 10.90
N SER A 136 -3.29 12.54 11.54
CA SER A 136 -2.01 12.12 10.98
C SER A 136 -2.11 11.13 9.82
N TYR A 137 -3.29 10.51 9.60
CA TYR A 137 -3.51 9.66 8.43
C TYR A 137 -3.49 10.43 7.13
N SER A 138 -3.78 11.75 7.16
CA SER A 138 -3.65 12.61 5.99
C SER A 138 -2.27 12.53 5.33
N PHE A 139 -1.21 12.32 6.11
CA PHE A 139 0.19 12.27 5.65
C PHE A 139 0.81 10.88 5.69
N THR A 140 0.05 9.85 6.07
CA THR A 140 0.58 8.50 6.29
C THR A 140 -0.22 7.44 5.55
N VAL A 141 -1.19 6.80 6.21
CA VAL A 141 -2.01 5.75 5.58
C VAL A 141 -2.81 6.31 4.40
N GLY A 142 -3.38 7.50 4.58
CA GLY A 142 -4.20 8.16 3.56
C GLY A 142 -3.41 8.54 2.32
N TYR A 143 -2.13 8.87 2.45
CA TYR A 143 -1.27 9.12 1.31
C TYR A 143 -1.17 7.90 0.38
N GLY A 144 -0.80 6.73 0.92
CA GLY A 144 -0.76 5.50 0.14
C GLY A 144 -2.14 5.13 -0.43
N ALA A 145 -3.20 5.32 0.36
CA ALA A 145 -4.57 4.97 -0.04
C ALA A 145 -5.06 5.84 -1.20
N SER A 146 -4.78 7.15 -1.16
CA SER A 146 -5.09 8.08 -2.25
C SER A 146 -4.34 7.73 -3.53
N VAL A 147 -3.04 7.41 -3.45
CA VAL A 147 -2.25 6.97 -4.62
C VAL A 147 -2.79 5.67 -5.20
N ALA A 148 -3.15 4.69 -4.36
CA ALA A 148 -3.77 3.44 -4.81
C ALA A 148 -5.13 3.68 -5.47
N ALA A 149 -6.00 4.48 -4.86
CA ALA A 149 -7.34 4.80 -5.38
C ALA A 149 -7.27 5.52 -6.73
N MET A 150 -6.42 6.54 -6.85
CA MET A 150 -6.18 7.23 -8.12
C MET A 150 -5.64 6.28 -9.19
N SER A 151 -4.69 5.43 -8.84
CA SER A 151 -4.12 4.46 -9.79
C SER A 151 -5.14 3.43 -10.25
N LEU A 152 -5.99 2.91 -9.35
CA LEU A 152 -7.10 2.03 -9.72
C LEU A 152 -8.09 2.71 -10.65
N ALA A 153 -8.43 3.98 -10.38
CA ALA A 153 -9.32 4.75 -11.25
C ALA A 153 -8.71 4.95 -12.64
N LEU A 154 -7.41 5.22 -12.74
CA LEU A 154 -6.70 5.32 -14.03
C LEU A 154 -6.67 3.98 -14.77
N LEU A 155 -6.35 2.87 -14.07
CA LEU A 155 -6.34 1.54 -14.66
C LEU A 155 -7.71 1.19 -15.25
N TYR A 156 -8.78 1.47 -14.50
CA TYR A 156 -10.16 1.24 -14.95
C TYR A 156 -10.57 2.16 -16.10
N ALA A 157 -10.30 3.47 -16.00
CA ALA A 157 -10.75 4.44 -16.98
C ALA A 157 -10.09 4.26 -18.36
N PHE A 158 -8.78 3.99 -18.37
CA PHE A 158 -7.99 3.81 -19.59
C PHE A 158 -7.85 2.34 -20.04
N SER A 159 -8.51 1.41 -19.34
CA SER A 159 -8.42 -0.05 -19.61
C SER A 159 -6.97 -0.54 -19.65
N VAL A 160 -6.17 -0.04 -18.71
CA VAL A 160 -4.72 -0.31 -18.67
C VAL A 160 -4.48 -1.80 -18.41
N PRO A 161 -3.60 -2.46 -19.18
CA PRO A 161 -3.28 -3.86 -18.98
C PRO A 161 -2.66 -4.12 -17.61
N SER A 162 -2.82 -5.34 -17.11
CA SER A 162 -2.14 -5.80 -15.90
C SER A 162 -0.62 -5.66 -16.03
N LEU A 163 0.10 -5.56 -14.91
CA LEU A 163 1.55 -5.36 -14.91
C LEU A 163 2.31 -6.30 -15.87
N LEU A 164 2.02 -7.61 -15.85
CA LEU A 164 2.70 -8.57 -16.72
C LEU A 164 2.43 -8.29 -18.21
N SER A 165 1.18 -7.94 -18.54
CA SER A 165 0.79 -7.56 -19.90
C SER A 165 1.40 -6.22 -20.30
N ALA A 166 1.48 -5.24 -19.40
CA ALA A 166 2.12 -3.94 -19.63
C ALA A 166 3.63 -4.09 -19.93
N ILE A 167 4.32 -5.01 -19.24
CA ILE A 167 5.71 -5.36 -19.53
C ILE A 167 5.84 -5.94 -20.94
N LYS A 168 4.98 -6.91 -21.29
CA LYS A 168 4.99 -7.55 -22.62
C LYS A 168 4.70 -6.54 -23.74
N LEU A 169 3.75 -5.65 -23.51
CA LEU A 169 3.34 -4.60 -24.45
C LEU A 169 4.30 -3.41 -24.47
N LYS A 170 5.32 -3.37 -23.59
CA LYS A 170 6.27 -2.27 -23.47
C LYS A 170 5.57 -0.89 -23.36
N SER A 171 4.48 -0.83 -22.59
CA SER A 171 3.74 0.43 -22.40
C SER A 171 4.26 1.14 -21.15
N SER A 172 5.07 2.18 -21.36
CA SER A 172 5.62 2.99 -20.26
C SER A 172 4.53 3.62 -19.37
N PRO A 173 3.50 4.30 -19.90
CA PRO A 173 2.42 4.85 -19.07
C PRO A 173 1.67 3.80 -18.26
N ALA A 174 1.40 2.63 -18.85
CA ALA A 174 0.77 1.51 -18.16
C ALA A 174 1.64 0.96 -17.01
N LEU A 175 2.96 0.87 -17.21
CA LEU A 175 3.89 0.44 -16.17
C LEU A 175 3.93 1.44 -15.00
N LEU A 176 4.00 2.74 -15.28
CA LEU A 176 3.96 3.77 -14.24
C LEU A 176 2.65 3.73 -13.44
N ALA A 177 1.50 3.54 -14.11
CA ALA A 177 0.21 3.40 -13.44
C ALA A 177 0.16 2.17 -12.52
N ASN A 178 0.67 1.02 -12.99
CA ASN A 178 0.79 -0.18 -12.16
C ASN A 178 1.77 0.01 -10.99
N PHE A 179 2.89 0.72 -11.19
CA PHE A 179 3.84 1.01 -10.11
C PHE A 179 3.26 1.95 -9.06
N CYS A 180 2.48 2.97 -9.45
CA CYS A 180 1.73 3.80 -8.50
C CYS A 180 0.71 2.97 -7.70
N LEU A 181 0.02 2.03 -8.34
CA LEU A 181 -0.88 1.12 -7.63
C LEU A 181 -0.13 0.27 -6.59
N LEU A 182 0.95 -0.39 -7.01
CA LEU A 182 1.79 -1.20 -6.13
C LEU A 182 2.38 -0.37 -4.98
N TYR A 183 2.86 0.83 -5.28
CA TYR A 183 3.36 1.79 -4.30
C TYR A 183 2.30 2.11 -3.24
N GLY A 184 1.11 2.51 -3.69
CA GLY A 184 0.02 2.91 -2.81
C GLY A 184 -0.48 1.77 -1.91
N ILE A 185 -0.71 0.58 -2.48
CA ILE A 185 -1.13 -0.61 -1.73
C ILE A 185 -0.05 -0.99 -0.71
N ARG A 186 1.21 -1.12 -1.13
CA ARG A 186 2.33 -1.47 -0.26
C ARG A 186 2.43 -0.49 0.91
N LEU A 187 2.45 0.81 0.63
CA LEU A 187 2.62 1.83 1.67
C LEU A 187 1.47 1.79 2.67
N THR A 188 0.24 1.73 2.18
CA THR A 188 -0.97 1.67 3.02
C THR A 188 -0.96 0.44 3.91
N SER A 189 -0.74 -0.74 3.34
CA SER A 189 -0.69 -2.01 4.08
C SER A 189 0.45 -2.03 5.10
N PHE A 190 1.65 -1.59 4.71
CA PHE A 190 2.80 -1.53 5.63
C PHE A 190 2.53 -0.62 6.82
N LEU A 191 1.99 0.58 6.59
CA LEU A 191 1.71 1.54 7.65
C LEU A 191 0.60 1.05 8.58
N LEU A 192 -0.48 0.46 8.05
CA LEU A 192 -1.55 -0.12 8.85
C LEU A 192 -1.03 -1.29 9.70
N LEU A 193 -0.30 -2.23 9.11
CA LEU A 193 0.29 -3.37 9.82
C LEU A 193 1.26 -2.91 10.90
N ARG A 194 2.09 -1.91 10.63
CA ARG A 194 3.02 -1.35 11.62
C ARG A 194 2.27 -0.68 12.78
N ASN A 195 1.24 0.11 12.49
CA ASN A 195 0.46 0.80 13.53
C ASN A 195 -0.36 -0.20 14.37
N TRP A 196 -0.88 -1.27 13.75
CA TRP A 196 -1.59 -2.34 14.46
C TRP A 196 -0.67 -3.09 15.44
N ASN A 197 0.59 -3.30 15.05
CA ASN A 197 1.53 -4.07 15.86
C ASN A 197 2.28 -3.26 16.94
N SER A 198 2.21 -1.91 16.94
CA SER A 198 2.86 -1.07 17.96
C SER A 198 1.83 -0.22 18.72
N PRO A 199 1.49 -0.57 19.97
CA PRO A 199 0.59 0.20 20.83
C PRO A 199 1.07 1.63 21.04
N VAL A 200 2.37 1.81 21.30
CA VAL A 200 3.02 3.12 21.45
C VAL A 200 2.73 4.01 20.25
N ARG A 201 2.81 3.44 19.05
CA ARG A 201 2.55 4.19 17.82
C ARG A 201 1.08 4.60 17.66
N ARG A 202 0.13 3.78 18.12
CA ARG A 202 -1.29 4.16 18.12
C ARG A 202 -1.55 5.35 19.04
N GLU A 203 -0.95 5.35 20.22
CA GLU A 203 -1.06 6.49 21.15
C GLU A 203 -0.38 7.74 20.60
N GLN A 204 0.78 7.61 19.95
CA GLN A 204 1.44 8.73 19.24
C GLN A 204 0.61 9.29 18.07
N ILE A 205 -0.26 8.49 17.46
CA ILE A 205 -1.16 8.92 16.39
C ILE A 205 -2.34 9.69 16.99
N LYS A 206 -2.95 9.15 18.04
CA LYS A 206 -4.05 9.79 18.78
C LYS A 206 -3.61 11.12 19.41
N SER A 207 -2.41 11.20 19.97
CA SER A 207 -1.91 12.43 20.59
C SER A 207 -1.73 13.58 19.61
N LYS A 208 -1.73 13.31 18.30
CA LYS A 208 -1.65 14.32 17.24
C LYS A 208 -3.03 14.78 16.75
N ASP A 209 -4.11 14.23 17.27
CA ASP A 209 -5.48 14.61 16.91
C ASP A 209 -5.90 15.89 17.66
N THR A 210 -5.24 17.00 17.33
CA THR A 210 -5.46 18.29 18.00
C THR A 210 -6.67 19.05 17.46
N SER A 211 -7.07 18.78 16.21
CA SER A 211 -8.18 19.47 15.55
C SER A 211 -9.48 18.67 15.61
N SER A 212 -10.62 19.37 15.69
CA SER A 212 -11.95 18.74 15.57
C SER A 212 -12.14 18.10 14.19
N LYS A 213 -12.95 17.04 14.11
CA LYS A 213 -13.11 16.21 12.91
C LYS A 213 -13.44 17.02 11.65
N LEU A 214 -14.38 17.96 11.73
CA LEU A 214 -14.79 18.78 10.58
C LEU A 214 -13.69 19.76 10.12
N LYS A 215 -12.88 20.29 11.06
CA LYS A 215 -11.74 21.16 10.72
C LYS A 215 -10.62 20.44 9.96
N ARG A 216 -10.66 19.10 9.89
CA ARG A 216 -9.72 18.29 9.11
C ARG A 216 -10.08 18.17 7.64
N ILE A 217 -11.33 18.48 7.25
CA ILE A 217 -11.81 18.30 5.87
C ILE A 217 -11.09 19.26 4.90
N PRO A 218 -11.00 20.58 5.16
CA PRO A 218 -10.32 21.49 4.23
C PRO A 218 -8.83 21.15 4.05
N SER A 219 -8.14 20.78 5.14
CA SER A 219 -6.73 20.38 5.07
C SER A 219 -6.54 19.07 4.32
N ALA A 220 -7.41 18.07 4.55
CA ALA A 220 -7.41 16.83 3.78
C ALA A 220 -7.70 17.08 2.28
N LEU A 221 -8.58 18.02 1.95
CA LEU A 221 -8.85 18.38 0.56
C LEU A 221 -7.60 19.00 -0.11
N SER A 222 -6.94 19.96 0.55
CA SER A 222 -5.70 20.54 0.03
C SER A 222 -4.60 19.50 -0.17
N ILE A 223 -4.47 18.55 0.76
CA ILE A 223 -3.52 17.44 0.64
C ILE A 223 -3.91 16.49 -0.51
N SER A 224 -5.21 16.28 -0.74
CA SER A 224 -5.69 15.47 -1.87
C SER A 224 -5.33 16.09 -3.23
N ILE A 225 -5.40 17.42 -3.34
CA ILE A 225 -4.94 18.14 -4.53
C ILE A 225 -3.44 17.93 -4.73
N PHE A 226 -2.66 18.02 -3.66
CA PHE A 226 -1.22 17.77 -3.73
C PHE A 226 -0.90 16.33 -4.17
N TYR A 227 -1.60 15.32 -3.67
CA TYR A 227 -1.43 13.94 -4.14
C TYR A 227 -1.85 13.75 -5.59
N ALA A 228 -2.91 14.43 -6.05
CA ALA A 228 -3.26 14.45 -7.46
C ALA A 228 -2.17 15.10 -8.32
N PHE A 229 -1.50 16.16 -7.86
CA PHE A 229 -0.33 16.73 -8.56
C PHE A 229 0.79 15.70 -8.74
N MET A 230 1.08 14.90 -7.71
CA MET A 230 2.11 13.86 -7.77
C MET A 230 1.77 12.74 -8.79
N VAL A 231 0.49 12.34 -8.88
CA VAL A 231 0.02 11.30 -9.82
C VAL A 231 -0.27 11.85 -11.22
N SER A 232 -0.44 13.17 -11.36
CA SER A 232 -0.82 13.81 -12.62
C SER A 232 0.09 13.47 -13.83
N PRO A 233 1.42 13.29 -13.71
CA PRO A 233 2.24 12.87 -14.84
C PRO A 233 1.76 11.57 -15.48
N VAL A 234 1.31 10.59 -14.68
CA VAL A 234 0.77 9.31 -15.18
C VAL A 234 -0.57 9.52 -15.87
N TYR A 235 -1.45 10.32 -15.26
CA TYR A 235 -2.75 10.64 -15.84
C TYR A 235 -2.60 11.30 -17.22
N PHE A 236 -1.76 12.32 -17.34
CA PHE A 236 -1.54 13.00 -18.62
C PHE A 236 -0.83 12.11 -19.65
N ALA A 237 0.08 11.24 -19.21
CA ALA A 237 0.70 10.27 -20.10
C ALA A 237 -0.33 9.31 -20.72
N LEU A 238 -1.26 8.78 -19.92
CA LEU A 238 -2.36 7.93 -20.39
C LEU A 238 -3.35 8.71 -21.27
N PHE A 239 -3.72 9.92 -20.86
CA PHE A 239 -4.71 10.75 -21.57
C PHE A 239 -4.28 11.14 -23.00
N TYR A 240 -2.97 11.29 -23.21
CA TYR A 240 -2.39 11.71 -24.48
C TYR A 240 -1.65 10.58 -25.21
N GLU A 241 -1.65 9.33 -24.70
CA GLU A 241 -0.88 8.20 -25.25
C GLU A 241 -1.18 7.96 -26.74
N ASN A 242 -2.45 7.94 -27.12
CA ASN A 242 -2.86 7.75 -28.52
C ASN A 242 -2.75 9.01 -29.40
N LYS A 243 -2.32 10.14 -28.83
CA LYS A 243 -2.25 11.45 -29.51
C LYS A 243 -0.82 11.85 -29.85
N ILE A 244 0.18 11.10 -29.38
CA ILE A 244 1.60 11.34 -29.65
C ILE A 244 2.31 10.00 -29.88
N SER A 245 2.93 9.85 -31.05
CA SER A 245 3.90 8.78 -31.25
C SER A 245 5.28 9.25 -30.81
N LEU A 246 5.84 8.60 -29.79
CA LEU A 246 7.20 8.86 -29.31
C LEU A 246 8.21 7.81 -29.81
N SER A 247 7.78 6.86 -30.65
CA SER A 247 8.61 5.73 -31.07
C SER A 247 9.91 6.18 -31.74
N GLY A 248 11.04 5.64 -31.26
CA GLY A 248 12.39 5.94 -31.74
C GLY A 248 12.96 7.28 -31.26
N SER A 249 12.20 8.07 -30.49
CA SER A 249 12.63 9.41 -30.06
C SER A 249 13.50 9.37 -28.80
N VAL A 250 14.26 10.44 -28.56
CA VAL A 250 14.97 10.66 -27.27
C VAL A 250 13.97 10.69 -26.11
N LEU A 251 12.76 11.19 -26.35
CA LEU A 251 11.70 11.30 -25.36
C LEU A 251 11.20 9.92 -24.90
N GLU A 252 11.09 8.93 -25.80
CA GLU A 252 10.79 7.54 -25.42
C GLU A 252 11.88 6.97 -24.49
N LYS A 253 13.17 7.24 -24.78
CA LYS A 253 14.26 6.80 -23.90
C LYS A 253 14.14 7.43 -22.52
N VAL A 254 13.82 8.73 -22.44
CA VAL A 254 13.56 9.43 -21.17
C VAL A 254 12.38 8.80 -20.42
N GLN A 255 11.31 8.42 -21.12
CA GLN A 255 10.18 7.73 -20.50
C GLN A 255 10.61 6.43 -19.83
N TRP A 256 11.42 5.62 -20.51
CA TRP A 256 11.93 4.35 -19.98
C TRP A 256 12.92 4.53 -18.82
N VAL A 257 13.75 5.59 -18.84
CA VAL A 257 14.57 5.96 -17.68
C VAL A 257 13.66 6.29 -16.49
N GLY A 258 12.56 7.03 -16.72
CA GLY A 258 11.56 7.30 -15.69
C GLY A 258 10.93 6.04 -15.10
N VAL A 259 10.55 5.07 -15.94
CA VAL A 259 10.05 3.75 -15.50
C VAL A 259 11.09 3.02 -14.64
N GLY A 260 12.36 3.02 -15.07
CA GLY A 260 13.46 2.42 -14.32
C GLY A 260 13.64 3.06 -12.95
N LEU A 261 13.65 4.39 -12.88
CA LEU A 261 13.76 5.15 -11.63
C LEU A 261 12.57 4.88 -10.70
N ALA A 262 11.35 4.83 -11.24
CA ALA A 262 10.16 4.52 -10.46
C ALA A 262 10.27 3.12 -9.84
N PHE A 263 10.65 2.11 -10.62
CA PHE A 263 10.85 0.75 -10.12
C PHE A 263 11.94 0.66 -9.04
N LEU A 264 13.08 1.31 -9.27
CA LEU A 264 14.20 1.35 -8.32
C LEU A 264 13.79 2.04 -7.01
N GLY A 265 13.10 3.17 -7.09
CA GLY A 265 12.61 3.91 -5.93
C GLY A 265 11.62 3.10 -5.10
N LEU A 266 10.61 2.50 -5.76
CA LEU A 266 9.65 1.61 -5.13
C LEU A 266 10.35 0.44 -4.39
N SER A 267 11.33 -0.17 -5.04
CA SER A 267 12.08 -1.31 -4.49
C SER A 267 12.95 -0.89 -3.30
N LEU A 268 13.70 0.21 -3.44
CA LEU A 268 14.57 0.73 -2.38
C LEU A 268 13.77 1.10 -1.13
N GLU A 269 12.64 1.78 -1.30
CA GLU A 269 11.77 2.13 -0.17
C GLU A 269 11.23 0.87 0.51
N ALA A 270 10.66 -0.06 -0.27
CA ALA A 270 10.09 -1.29 0.25
C ALA A 270 11.11 -2.11 1.05
N ILE A 271 12.32 -2.29 0.51
CA ILE A 271 13.41 -3.02 1.16
C ILE A 271 13.86 -2.30 2.43
N SER A 272 14.00 -0.97 2.39
CA SER A 272 14.44 -0.18 3.54
C SER A 272 13.45 -0.21 4.70
N ASP A 273 12.16 -0.02 4.40
CA ASP A 273 11.08 -0.10 5.38
C ASP A 273 11.00 -1.48 6.02
N LEU A 274 11.13 -2.53 5.20
CA LEU A 274 11.12 -3.90 5.67
C LEU A 274 12.33 -4.22 6.56
N HIS A 275 13.53 -3.82 6.14
CA HIS A 275 14.75 -4.01 6.92
C HIS A 275 14.61 -3.34 8.30
N LYS A 276 14.12 -2.09 8.34
CA LYS A 276 13.86 -1.38 9.59
C LYS A 276 12.81 -2.09 10.46
N TYR A 277 11.74 -2.60 9.84
CA TYR A 277 10.70 -3.32 10.54
C TYR A 277 11.21 -4.62 11.17
N ILE A 278 11.96 -5.43 10.42
CA ILE A 278 12.53 -6.70 10.89
C ILE A 278 13.52 -6.46 12.03
N VAL A 279 14.44 -5.50 11.89
CA VAL A 279 15.43 -5.20 12.95
C VAL A 279 14.73 -4.80 14.25
N LYS A 280 13.72 -3.95 14.19
CA LYS A 280 12.96 -3.55 15.39
C LYS A 280 12.19 -4.72 16.00
N ARG A 281 11.52 -5.51 15.17
CA ARG A 281 10.74 -6.66 15.62
C ARG A 281 11.61 -7.73 16.29
N ASN A 282 12.75 -8.08 15.69
CA ASN A 282 13.65 -9.12 16.21
C ASN A 282 14.29 -8.74 17.54
N ASN A 283 14.42 -7.45 17.81
CA ASN A 283 15.02 -6.92 19.05
C ASN A 283 13.95 -6.45 20.05
N ASN A 284 12.65 -6.74 19.82
CA ASN A 284 11.53 -6.26 20.63
C ASN A 284 11.59 -4.75 20.91
N ALA A 285 12.07 -3.98 19.92
CA ALA A 285 12.33 -2.55 20.07
C ALA A 285 11.18 -1.72 19.49
N GLU A 286 10.73 -0.74 20.27
CA GLU A 286 9.68 0.17 19.84
C GLU A 286 10.20 1.27 18.89
N TYR A 287 9.27 1.87 18.16
CA TYR A 287 9.55 3.02 17.31
C TYR A 287 9.65 4.30 18.16
N GLY A 288 10.88 4.79 18.33
CA GLY A 288 11.15 5.94 19.20
C GLY A 288 11.31 5.56 20.67
N GLY A 289 11.71 4.31 20.97
CA GLY A 289 12.20 3.94 22.30
C GLY A 289 13.51 4.68 22.64
N SER A 290 13.96 4.57 23.89
CA SER A 290 15.15 5.26 24.40
C SER A 290 16.47 4.68 23.89
N VAL A 291 16.51 3.41 23.51
CA VAL A 291 17.72 2.72 23.03
C VAL A 291 17.73 2.66 21.50
N PHE A 292 18.88 2.99 20.91
CA PHE A 292 19.07 2.90 19.47
C PHE A 292 19.06 1.44 19.00
N VAL A 293 17.97 1.07 18.35
CA VAL A 293 17.82 -0.22 17.65
C VAL A 293 17.30 0.07 16.25
N GLY A 294 18.23 0.10 15.30
CA GLY A 294 17.98 0.37 13.89
C GLY A 294 18.96 -0.35 12.98
N PRO A 295 18.59 -0.54 11.71
CA PRO A 295 19.50 -1.07 10.70
C PRO A 295 20.67 -0.10 10.46
N THR A 296 21.88 -0.64 10.35
CA THR A 296 23.12 0.14 10.12
C THR A 296 23.91 -0.29 8.88
N GLY A 297 23.40 -1.32 8.18
CA GLY A 297 23.98 -1.91 6.97
C GLY A 297 22.99 -1.97 5.80
N GLY A 298 23.39 -2.56 4.68
CA GLY A 298 22.59 -2.60 3.45
C GLY A 298 22.30 -1.18 2.95
N ALA A 299 21.04 -0.87 2.62
CA ALA A 299 20.65 0.48 2.20
C ALA A 299 20.96 1.57 3.24
N TYR A 300 20.97 1.22 4.55
CA TYR A 300 21.32 2.15 5.64
C TYR A 300 22.82 2.41 5.79
N ALA A 301 23.66 1.77 4.97
CA ALA A 301 25.08 2.12 4.83
C ALA A 301 25.30 3.21 3.76
N LEU A 302 24.34 3.46 2.87
CA LEU A 302 24.44 4.47 1.81
C LEU A 302 24.01 5.85 2.30
N CYS A 303 22.86 5.93 2.97
CA CYS A 303 22.40 7.13 3.65
C CYS A 303 21.57 6.74 4.88
N ARG A 304 21.30 7.71 5.77
CA ARG A 304 20.57 7.47 7.02
C ARG A 304 19.07 7.20 6.81
N HIS A 305 18.49 7.74 5.74
CA HIS A 305 17.06 7.62 5.40
C HIS A 305 16.82 7.05 3.99
N PRO A 306 17.25 5.81 3.70
CA PRO A 306 17.15 5.23 2.37
C PRO A 306 15.71 5.00 1.90
N ASN A 307 14.76 4.86 2.84
CA ASN A 307 13.34 4.80 2.51
C ASN A 307 12.82 6.13 1.93
N TYR A 308 13.26 7.28 2.47
CA TYR A 308 12.91 8.59 1.91
C TYR A 308 13.62 8.84 0.57
N LEU A 309 14.84 8.32 0.40
CA LEU A 309 15.50 8.33 -0.91
C LEU A 309 14.73 7.51 -1.94
N GLY A 310 14.26 6.31 -1.57
CA GLY A 310 13.42 5.48 -2.42
C GLY A 310 12.15 6.19 -2.86
N GLU A 311 11.47 6.88 -1.94
CA GLU A 311 10.30 7.69 -2.24
C GLU A 311 10.61 8.85 -3.21
N MET A 312 11.72 9.58 -3.00
CA MET A 312 12.14 10.63 -3.95
C MET A 312 12.46 10.08 -5.33
N LEU A 313 13.15 8.94 -5.42
CA LEU A 313 13.47 8.28 -6.70
C LEU A 313 12.19 7.80 -7.40
N PHE A 314 11.24 7.27 -6.63
CA PHE A 314 9.95 6.82 -7.14
C PHE A 314 9.22 7.97 -7.85
N TRP A 315 9.02 9.09 -7.16
CA TRP A 315 8.32 10.24 -7.72
C TRP A 315 9.11 10.97 -8.80
N SER A 316 10.45 10.97 -8.72
CA SER A 316 11.30 11.47 -9.81
C SER A 316 11.10 10.63 -11.07
N GLY A 317 11.01 9.31 -10.94
CA GLY A 317 10.73 8.39 -12.04
C GLY A 317 9.33 8.56 -12.62
N VAL A 318 8.31 8.68 -11.77
CA VAL A 318 6.92 8.97 -12.19
C VAL A 318 6.84 10.29 -12.95
N TYR A 319 7.48 11.34 -12.44
CA TYR A 319 7.52 12.64 -13.10
C TYR A 319 8.27 12.56 -14.43
N LEU A 320 9.48 12.00 -14.45
CA LEU A 320 10.29 11.92 -15.66
C LEU A 320 9.61 11.06 -16.74
N GLY A 321 9.02 9.94 -16.33
CA GLY A 321 8.33 9.00 -17.20
C GLY A 321 7.02 9.53 -17.77
N GLY A 322 6.24 10.24 -16.96
CA GLY A 322 4.92 10.75 -17.34
C GLY A 322 4.93 12.14 -17.98
N SER A 323 5.79 13.05 -17.52
CA SER A 323 5.75 14.46 -17.91
C SER A 323 6.27 14.73 -19.32
N VAL A 324 7.00 13.79 -19.94
CA VAL A 324 7.48 13.89 -21.33
C VAL A 324 6.35 14.25 -22.30
N VAL A 325 5.17 13.66 -22.10
CA VAL A 325 3.98 13.88 -22.92
C VAL A 325 3.34 15.24 -22.58
N SER A 326 3.28 15.59 -21.29
CA SER A 326 2.69 16.84 -20.80
C SER A 326 3.45 18.08 -21.29
N ILE A 327 4.78 18.03 -21.36
CA ILE A 327 5.62 19.15 -21.85
C ILE A 327 5.18 19.59 -23.25
N GLN A 328 4.72 18.66 -24.09
CA GLN A 328 4.33 18.96 -25.47
C GLN A 328 2.87 19.37 -25.63
N LYS A 329 1.96 18.90 -24.76
CA LYS A 329 0.50 19.03 -24.97
C LYS A 329 -0.24 19.81 -23.89
N SER A 330 0.33 19.95 -22.70
CA SER A 330 -0.34 20.55 -21.56
C SER A 330 0.66 21.20 -20.61
N ILE A 331 0.89 22.50 -20.79
CA ILE A 331 1.71 23.30 -19.87
C ILE A 331 1.16 23.21 -18.43
N GLY A 332 -0.17 23.19 -18.27
CA GLY A 332 -0.82 23.00 -16.98
C GLY A 332 -0.54 21.63 -16.38
N GLY A 333 -0.53 20.57 -17.20
CA GLY A 333 -0.19 19.22 -16.74
C GLY A 333 1.28 19.07 -16.36
N TRP A 334 2.18 19.71 -17.10
CA TRP A 334 3.59 19.78 -16.73
C TRP A 334 3.79 20.57 -15.43
N ALA A 335 3.11 21.70 -15.26
CA ALA A 335 3.16 22.50 -14.04
C ALA A 335 2.65 21.72 -12.82
N CYS A 336 1.52 21.01 -12.96
CA CYS A 336 0.97 20.13 -11.91
C CYS A 336 2.01 19.08 -11.48
N GLY A 337 2.57 18.34 -12.42
CA GLY A 337 3.59 17.33 -12.14
C GLY A 337 4.84 17.93 -11.47
N THR A 338 5.26 19.13 -11.90
CA THR A 338 6.44 19.81 -11.38
C THR A 338 6.22 20.27 -9.94
N ILE A 339 5.05 20.82 -9.63
CA ILE A 339 4.65 21.18 -8.27
C ILE A 339 4.61 19.93 -7.38
N GLY A 340 4.06 18.82 -7.89
CA GLY A 340 4.03 17.54 -7.19
C GLY A 340 5.45 17.04 -6.83
N LEU A 341 6.34 16.98 -7.82
CA LEU A 341 7.73 16.55 -7.63
C LEU A 341 8.49 17.48 -6.67
N TYR A 342 8.42 18.79 -6.90
CA TYR A 342 9.09 19.78 -6.06
C TYR A 342 8.61 19.68 -4.61
N GLY A 343 7.29 19.60 -4.40
CA GLY A 343 6.70 19.50 -3.08
C GLY A 343 7.13 18.23 -2.34
N ILE A 344 7.13 17.06 -2.99
CA ILE A 344 7.51 15.82 -2.30
C ILE A 344 9.00 15.80 -1.96
N THR A 345 9.86 16.31 -2.84
CA THR A 345 11.30 16.45 -2.56
C THR A 345 11.55 17.38 -1.37
N LEU A 346 10.86 18.52 -1.29
CA LEU A 346 10.97 19.41 -0.13
C LEU A 346 10.48 18.75 1.16
N ILE A 347 9.32 18.07 1.12
CA ILE A 347 8.77 17.37 2.29
C ILE A 347 9.76 16.30 2.78
N MET A 348 10.37 15.53 1.88
CA MET A 348 11.36 14.50 2.24
C MET A 348 12.62 15.09 2.86
N ARG A 349 13.15 16.20 2.32
CA ARG A 349 14.33 16.89 2.89
C ARG A 349 14.05 17.47 4.27
N MET A 350 12.88 18.09 4.46
CA MET A 350 12.48 18.60 5.78
C MET A 350 12.22 17.47 6.78
N ALA A 351 11.58 16.38 6.32
CA ALA A 351 11.29 15.22 7.14
C ALA A 351 12.56 14.49 7.56
N SER A 352 13.59 14.38 6.70
CA SER A 352 14.88 13.77 7.03
C SER A 352 15.62 14.59 8.08
N LYS A 353 15.71 15.92 7.90
CA LYS A 353 16.34 16.82 8.88
C LYS A 353 15.69 16.71 10.26
N ARG A 354 14.36 16.82 10.32
CA ARG A 354 13.61 16.69 11.59
C ARG A 354 13.80 15.30 12.22
N LEU A 355 13.91 14.26 11.40
CA LEU A 355 14.13 12.90 11.89
C LEU A 355 15.54 12.73 12.46
N ASP A 356 16.56 13.29 11.80
CA ASP A 356 17.94 13.30 12.32
C ASP A 356 18.03 14.04 13.65
N GLU A 357 17.44 15.24 13.75
CA GLU A 357 17.39 16.00 15.00
C GLU A 357 16.70 15.19 16.12
N LYS A 358 15.54 14.59 15.80
CA LYS A 358 14.82 13.74 16.75
C LYS A 358 15.65 12.53 17.18
N GLN A 359 16.33 11.87 16.25
CA GLN A 359 17.18 10.72 16.57
C GLN A 359 18.38 11.14 17.41
N ASN A 360 18.98 12.29 17.13
CA ASN A 360 20.08 12.83 17.92
C ASN A 360 19.65 13.15 19.36
N ASN A 361 18.45 13.71 19.53
CA ASN A 361 17.92 14.03 20.86
C ASN A 361 17.59 12.80 21.70
N ILE A 362 17.22 11.68 21.06
CA ILE A 362 16.85 10.44 21.76
C ILE A 362 18.07 9.54 21.98
N TYR A 363 18.95 9.44 20.97
CA TYR A 363 20.02 8.44 20.91
C TYR A 363 21.43 9.03 21.04
N GLY A 364 21.58 10.36 21.12
CA GLY A 364 22.87 11.02 21.25
C GLY A 364 23.65 10.48 22.45
N GLY A 365 24.96 10.29 22.26
CA GLY A 365 25.85 9.72 23.28
C GLY A 365 25.81 8.20 23.40
N GLN A 366 24.96 7.49 22.64
CA GLN A 366 24.97 6.03 22.61
C GLN A 366 26.03 5.53 21.59
N PRO A 367 27.01 4.69 22.00
CA PRO A 367 28.13 4.31 21.13
C PRO A 367 27.71 3.78 19.75
N LYS A 368 26.72 2.87 19.72
CA LYS A 368 26.21 2.30 18.45
C LYS A 368 25.60 3.33 17.50
N TYR A 369 24.95 4.36 18.04
CA TYR A 369 24.34 5.41 17.23
C TYR A 369 25.40 6.35 16.68
N GLU A 370 26.35 6.79 17.52
CA GLU A 370 27.44 7.68 17.12
C GLU A 370 28.36 7.02 16.09
N GLU A 371 28.73 5.74 16.29
CA GLU A 371 29.54 4.98 15.32
C GLU A 371 28.85 4.86 13.96
N TRP A 372 27.54 4.57 13.94
CA TRP A 372 26.79 4.49 12.68
C TRP A 372 26.66 5.85 12.01
N LYS A 373 26.32 6.90 12.76
CA LYS A 373 26.18 8.27 12.25
C LYS A 373 27.50 8.84 11.74
N ALA A 374 28.62 8.53 12.39
CA ALA A 374 29.95 8.93 11.94
C ALA A 374 30.34 8.24 10.62
N ARG A 375 29.98 6.96 10.45
CA ARG A 375 30.20 6.22 9.22
C ARG A 375 29.30 6.69 8.06
N VAL A 376 28.03 6.99 8.35
CA VAL A 376 27.01 7.33 7.34
C VAL A 376 26.67 8.82 7.42
N LYS A 377 27.52 9.65 6.83
CA LYS A 377 27.38 11.12 6.88
C LYS A 377 26.13 11.61 6.15
N ALA A 378 25.88 11.09 4.95
CA ALA A 378 24.74 11.43 4.12
C ALA A 378 23.39 11.14 4.84
N SER A 379 22.60 12.19 5.06
CA SER A 379 21.25 12.05 5.61
C SER A 379 20.32 11.38 4.60
N LEU A 380 20.25 11.93 3.38
CA LEU A 380 19.25 11.57 2.39
C LEU A 380 19.84 11.25 1.01
N ILE A 381 20.62 12.16 0.44
CA ILE A 381 21.28 11.98 -0.86
C ILE A 381 22.71 11.48 -0.59
N PRO A 382 23.08 10.26 -1.02
CA PRO A 382 24.44 9.77 -0.86
C PRO A 382 25.40 10.55 -1.77
N PHE A 383 26.66 10.65 -1.36
CA PHE A 383 27.75 11.28 -2.13
C PHE A 383 27.57 12.78 -2.42
N SER A 384 26.73 13.48 -1.64
CA SER A 384 26.53 14.93 -1.77
C SER A 384 27.48 15.78 -0.91
N GLU A 385 28.54 15.17 -0.36
CA GLU A 385 29.53 15.79 0.54
C GLU A 385 30.93 15.69 -0.03
#